data_AF-A0A7C2H6B3-F1
#
_entry.id   AF-A0A7C2H6B3-F1
#
_cell.length_a   1.000
_cell.length_b   1.000
_cell.length_c   1.000
_cell.angle_alpha   90.00
_cell.angle_beta   90.00
_cell.angle_gamma   90.00
#
_symmetry.space_group_name_H-M   'P 1'
#
loop_
_entity.id
_entity.type
_entity.pdbx_description
1 polymer ?
#
loop_
_entity_poly.entity_id
_entity_poly.type
_entity_poly.pdbx_seq_one_letter_code
_entity_poly.pdbx_strand_id
1 'polypeptide(L)'
;MEIREAQLRVAELLARIDEKMEKPRAHEDTYTSLLHLIEEIGEICRVLLNQRTGRREKGNLGEELADSLVMLLQLANCCGVDLESELEIKIETLKQRFGVGDEKKVFD
;
A
#
# COMPACT_ATOMS: atom_id res chain seq x y z
N MET A 1 -11.84 10.03 2.60
CA MET A 1 -11.68 8.63 3.10
C MET A 1 -10.75 8.70 4.33
N GLU A 2 -10.18 7.61 4.85
CA GLU A 2 -9.13 7.69 5.91
C GLU A 2 -7.72 7.44 5.34
N ILE A 3 -7.54 7.56 4.02
CA ILE A 3 -6.26 7.24 3.35
C ILE A 3 -5.24 8.33 3.62
N ARG A 4 -5.66 9.60 3.60
CA ARG A 4 -4.76 10.71 3.92
C ARG A 4 -4.24 10.59 5.36
N GLU A 5 -5.08 10.20 6.30
CA GLU A 5 -4.68 9.92 7.68
C GLU A 5 -3.68 8.76 7.76
N ALA A 6 -3.92 7.68 7.02
CA ALA A 6 -2.99 6.57 6.93
C ALA A 6 -1.62 7.00 6.35
N GLN A 7 -1.60 7.82 5.29
CA GLN A 7 -0.35 8.38 4.73
C GLN A 7 0.45 9.15 5.78
N LEU A 8 -0.22 10.01 6.55
CA LEU A 8 0.43 10.80 7.61
C LEU A 8 0.95 9.93 8.75
N ARG A 9 0.17 8.94 9.19
CA ARG A 9 0.57 8.02 10.25
C ARG A 9 1.78 7.18 9.86
N VAL A 10 1.82 6.71 8.61
CA VAL A 10 2.99 6.00 8.07
C VAL A 10 4.19 6.94 8.03
N ALA A 11 4.06 8.16 7.50
CA ALA A 11 5.16 9.12 7.47
C ALA A 11 5.72 9.41 8.87
N GLU A 12 4.86 9.67 9.87
CA GLU A 12 5.28 9.96 11.24
C GLU A 12 6.00 8.76 11.88
N LEU A 13 5.46 7.55 11.71
CA LEU A 13 6.08 6.33 12.24
C LEU A 13 7.46 6.11 11.61
N LEU A 14 7.56 6.28 10.30
CA LEU A 14 8.80 6.09 9.56
C LEU A 14 9.85 7.12 10.00
N ALA A 15 9.51 8.40 10.11
CA ALA A 15 10.41 9.44 10.63
C ALA A 15 10.92 9.10 12.04
N ARG A 16 10.06 8.62 12.94
CA ARG A 16 10.47 8.18 14.29
C ARG A 16 11.38 6.97 14.30
N ILE A 17 11.24 6.07 13.32
CA ILE A 17 12.15 4.93 13.17
C ILE A 17 13.52 5.43 12.71
N ASP A 18 13.55 6.34 11.73
CA ASP A 18 14.80 6.92 11.22
C ASP A 18 15.57 7.69 12.30
N GLU A 19 14.88 8.46 13.15
CA GLU A 19 15.49 9.13 14.31
C GLU A 19 16.19 8.18 15.30
N LYS A 20 15.72 6.94 15.40
CA LYS A 20 16.28 5.93 16.32
C LYS A 20 17.40 5.11 15.71
N MET A 21 17.58 5.18 14.40
CA MET A 21 18.57 4.38 13.70
C MET A 21 19.92 5.12 13.64
N GLU A 22 21.03 4.41 13.93
CA GLU A 22 22.38 4.99 13.81
C GLU A 22 22.76 5.34 12.37
N LYS A 23 22.07 4.74 11.39
CA LYS A 23 22.13 5.08 9.96
C LYS A 23 20.70 5.32 9.47
N PRO A 24 20.42 6.40 8.74
CA PRO A 24 19.12 6.59 8.11
C PRO A 24 18.77 5.32 7.35
N ARG A 25 17.53 4.84 7.44
CA ARG A 25 17.17 3.76 6.53
C ARG A 25 17.29 4.32 5.11
N ALA A 26 17.57 3.48 4.12
CA ALA A 26 17.56 3.91 2.71
C ALA A 26 16.16 4.40 2.21
N HIS A 27 15.18 4.59 3.11
CA HIS A 27 13.75 4.75 2.84
C HIS A 27 13.33 6.17 2.45
N GLU A 28 14.27 7.09 2.23
CA GLU A 28 13.93 8.49 1.96
C GLU A 28 13.74 8.79 0.47
N ASP A 29 14.34 8.01 -0.43
CA ASP A 29 14.19 8.26 -1.85
C ASP A 29 13.09 7.43 -2.51
N THR A 30 12.51 8.02 -3.56
CA THR A 30 11.44 7.43 -4.37
C THR A 30 11.80 6.06 -4.91
N TYR A 31 13.06 5.83 -5.28
CA TYR A 31 13.49 4.59 -5.93
C TYR A 31 13.65 3.45 -4.94
N THR A 32 14.20 3.70 -3.74
CA THR A 32 14.26 2.67 -2.70
C THR A 32 12.87 2.30 -2.22
N SER A 33 11.98 3.27 -2.04
CA SER A 33 10.57 2.98 -1.70
C SER A 33 9.88 2.14 -2.77
N LEU A 34 10.15 2.41 -4.05
CA LEU A 34 9.65 1.58 -5.16
C LEU A 34 10.24 0.17 -5.15
N LEU A 35 11.53 0.01 -4.87
CA LEU A 35 12.18 -1.31 -4.80
C LEU A 35 11.59 -2.17 -3.69
N HIS A 36 11.40 -1.62 -2.49
CA HIS A 36 10.75 -2.34 -1.40
C HIS A 36 9.30 -2.67 -1.73
N LEU A 37 8.54 -1.75 -2.35
CA LEU A 37 7.19 -2.08 -2.82
C LEU A 37 7.19 -3.28 -3.79
N ILE A 38 8.16 -3.36 -4.71
CA ILE A 38 8.30 -4.50 -5.63
C ILE A 38 8.62 -5.79 -4.88
N GLU A 39 9.45 -5.72 -3.84
CA GLU A 39 9.77 -6.85 -2.96
C GLU A 39 8.51 -7.40 -2.28
N GLU A 40 7.71 -6.55 -1.63
CA GLU A 40 6.46 -6.96 -0.95
C GLU A 40 5.43 -7.56 -1.94
N ILE A 41 5.36 -7.03 -3.16
CA ILE A 41 4.51 -7.61 -4.21
C ILE A 41 5.01 -9.01 -4.63
N GLY A 42 6.33 -9.22 -4.65
CA GLY A 42 6.94 -10.52 -4.89
C GLY A 42 6.57 -11.53 -3.80
N GLU A 43 6.49 -11.07 -2.55
CA GLU A 43 6.09 -11.86 -1.40
C GLU A 43 4.61 -12.28 -1.46
N ILE A 44 3.71 -11.36 -1.82
CA ILE A 44 2.31 -11.69 -2.14
C ILE A 44 2.25 -12.79 -3.22
N CYS A 45 3.03 -12.66 -4.29
CA CYS A 45 3.08 -13.67 -5.36
C CYS A 45 3.54 -15.03 -4.83
N ARG A 46 4.55 -15.06 -3.96
CA ARG A 46 5.06 -16.29 -3.33
C ARG A 46 3.99 -16.95 -2.47
N VAL A 47 3.28 -16.18 -1.64
CA VAL A 47 2.19 -16.65 -0.78
C VAL A 47 1.06 -17.26 -1.62
N LEU A 48 0.57 -16.54 -2.64
CA LEU A 48 -0.51 -17.02 -3.51
C LEU A 48 -0.10 -18.27 -4.29
N LEU A 49 1.15 -18.35 -4.77
CA LEU A 49 1.67 -19.54 -5.45
C LEU A 49 1.73 -20.76 -4.51
N ASN A 50 2.19 -20.57 -3.29
CA ASN A 50 2.26 -21.65 -2.30
C ASN A 50 0.86 -22.14 -1.92
N GLN A 51 -0.11 -21.23 -1.75
CA GLN A 51 -1.52 -21.58 -1.52
C GLN A 51 -2.12 -22.38 -2.69
N ARG A 52 -1.87 -21.94 -3.94
CA ARG A 52 -2.34 -22.62 -5.15
C ARG A 52 -1.74 -24.01 -5.32
N THR A 53 -0.47 -24.19 -4.97
CA THR A 53 0.28 -25.45 -5.17
C THR A 53 0.20 -26.40 -3.97
N GLY A 54 -0.44 -26.00 -2.87
CA GLY A 54 -0.58 -26.82 -1.67
C GLY A 54 0.72 -26.99 -0.87
N ARG A 55 1.70 -26.09 -1.04
CA ARG A 55 2.94 -26.08 -0.24
C ARG A 55 2.61 -25.78 1.24
N ARG A 56 3.40 -26.35 2.16
CA ARG A 56 3.17 -26.25 3.61
C ARG A 56 3.44 -24.86 4.18
N GLU A 57 4.41 -24.14 3.63
CA GLU A 57 4.71 -22.76 4.00
C GLU A 57 3.78 -21.81 3.24
N LYS A 58 2.63 -21.51 3.83
CA LYS A 58 1.62 -20.69 3.17
C LYS A 58 1.87 -19.19 3.31
N GLY A 59 2.81 -18.77 4.15
CA GLY A 59 3.01 -17.37 4.55
C GLY A 59 1.70 -16.72 5.06
N ASN A 60 1.71 -15.41 5.29
CA ASN A 60 0.55 -14.69 5.77
C ASN A 60 0.15 -13.61 4.75
N LEU A 61 -0.86 -13.90 3.93
CA LEU A 61 -1.29 -12.96 2.88
C LEU A 61 -1.70 -11.60 3.44
N GLY A 62 -2.27 -11.55 4.64
CA GLY A 62 -2.66 -10.28 5.26
C GLY A 62 -1.48 -9.41 5.66
N GLU A 63 -0.37 -10.03 6.05
CA GLU A 63 0.89 -9.36 6.39
C GLU A 63 1.53 -8.75 5.14
N GLU A 64 1.74 -9.56 4.09
CA GLU A 64 2.35 -9.07 2.84
C GLU A 64 1.51 -7.96 2.17
N LEU A 65 0.16 -8.04 2.29
CA LEU A 65 -0.73 -6.97 1.82
C LEU A 65 -0.61 -5.70 2.65
N ALA A 66 -0.43 -5.82 3.96
CA ALA A 66 -0.22 -4.67 4.84
C ALA A 66 1.14 -4.04 4.58
N ASP A 67 2.21 -4.83 4.43
CA ASP A 67 3.55 -4.33 4.14
C ASP A 67 3.59 -3.63 2.77
N SER A 68 2.96 -4.23 1.75
CA SER A 68 2.75 -3.58 0.45
C SER A 68 2.01 -2.25 0.56
N LEU A 69 0.97 -2.18 1.41
CA LEU A 69 0.22 -0.94 1.62
C LEU A 69 1.08 0.13 2.31
N VAL A 70 1.87 -0.24 3.32
CA VAL A 70 2.80 0.71 3.98
C VAL A 70 3.82 1.24 2.96
N MET A 71 4.40 0.37 2.13
CA MET A 71 5.36 0.80 1.10
C MET A 71 4.71 1.69 0.04
N LEU A 72 3.47 1.40 -0.37
CA LEU A 72 2.74 2.25 -1.32
C LEU A 72 2.45 3.64 -0.73
N LEU A 73 2.01 3.71 0.53
CA LEU A 73 1.77 4.99 1.23
C LEU A 73 3.07 5.78 1.36
N GLN A 74 4.18 5.12 1.71
CA GLN A 74 5.49 5.78 1.75
C GLN A 74 5.93 6.28 0.38
N LEU A 75 5.78 5.48 -0.68
CA LEU A 75 6.09 5.90 -2.04
C LEU A 75 5.28 7.13 -2.47
N ALA A 76 3.98 7.16 -2.13
CA ALA A 76 3.13 8.33 -2.38
C ALA A 76 3.65 9.56 -1.64
N ASN A 77 4.08 9.41 -0.38
CA ASN A 77 4.67 10.49 0.41
C ASN A 77 5.99 11.01 -0.22
N CYS A 78 6.91 10.12 -0.62
CA CYS A 78 8.15 10.50 -1.31
C CYS A 78 7.89 11.23 -2.63
N CYS A 79 6.82 10.89 -3.34
CA CYS A 79 6.43 11.53 -4.60
C CYS A 79 5.59 12.81 -4.42
N GLY A 80 5.19 13.16 -3.19
CA GLY A 80 4.29 14.29 -2.94
C GLY A 80 2.87 14.08 -3.49
N VAL A 81 2.40 12.83 -3.53
CA VAL A 81 1.08 12.45 -4.05
C VAL A 81 0.05 12.36 -2.92
N ASP A 82 -1.06 13.08 -3.07
CA ASP A 82 -2.25 12.91 -2.24
C ASP A 82 -3.06 11.71 -2.75
N LEU A 83 -2.80 10.54 -2.15
CA LEU A 83 -3.34 9.27 -2.65
C LEU A 83 -4.85 9.19 -2.46
N GLU A 84 -5.39 9.86 -1.44
CA GLU A 84 -6.83 9.93 -1.22
C GLU A 84 -7.53 10.65 -2.37
N SER A 85 -7.03 11.82 -2.75
CA SER A 85 -7.60 12.64 -3.83
C SER A 85 -7.49 11.91 -5.18
N GLU A 86 -6.35 11.29 -5.47
CA GLU A 86 -6.16 10.47 -6.68
C GLU A 86 -7.09 9.25 -6.72
N LEU A 87 -7.33 8.61 -5.57
CA LEU A 87 -8.26 7.48 -5.50
C LEU A 87 -9.71 7.93 -5.73
N GLU A 88 -10.13 9.05 -5.16
CA GLU A 88 -11.46 9.62 -5.39
C GLU A 88 -11.69 9.91 -6.88
N ILE A 89 -10.72 10.58 -7.54
CA ILE A 89 -10.76 10.83 -8.99
C ILE A 89 -10.86 9.52 -9.76
N LYS A 90 -10.08 8.50 -9.38
CA LYS A 90 -10.09 7.20 -10.04
C LYS A 90 -11.44 6.50 -9.91
N ILE A 91 -12.05 6.52 -8.73
CA ILE A 91 -13.37 5.93 -8.47
C ILE A 91 -14.42 6.59 -9.34
N GLU A 92 -14.47 7.92 -9.38
CA GLU A 92 -15.43 8.66 -10.21
C GLU A 92 -15.23 8.38 -11.70
N THR A 93 -13.98 8.30 -12.15
CA THR A 93 -13.66 7.91 -13.53
C THR A 93 -14.18 6.51 -13.87
N LEU A 94 -14.06 5.56 -12.94
CA LEU A 94 -14.55 4.19 -13.13
C LEU A 94 -16.09 4.14 -13.15
N LYS A 95 -16.76 4.87 -12.24
CA LYS A 95 -18.23 5.00 -12.25
C LYS A 95 -18.74 5.49 -13.59
N GLN A 96 -18.16 6.57 -14.12
CA GLN A 96 -18.53 7.12 -15.42
C GLN A 96 -18.26 6.14 -16.55
N ARG A 97 -17.08 5.49 -16.56
CA ARG A 97 -16.68 4.55 -17.61
C ARG A 97 -17.61 3.34 -17.73
N PHE A 98 -18.12 2.85 -16.61
CA PHE A 98 -18.95 1.66 -16.55
C PHE A 98 -20.44 1.95 -16.31
N GLY A 99 -20.84 3.22 -16.24
CA GLY A 99 -22.23 3.62 -15.99
C GLY A 99 -22.77 3.14 -14.64
N VAL A 100 -21.91 3.04 -13.62
CA VAL A 100 -22.26 2.59 -12.27
C VAL A 100 -22.52 3.82 -11.39
N GLY A 101 -23.74 3.95 -10.85
CA GLY A 101 -24.08 5.00 -9.89
C GLY A 101 -23.70 4.63 -8.45
N ASP A 102 -23.90 5.56 -7.51
CA ASP A 102 -23.75 5.33 -6.06
C ASP A 102 -24.90 4.50 -5.50
N GLU A 103 -25.04 3.25 -5.97
CA GLU A 103 -25.94 2.30 -5.33
C GLU A 103 -25.30 1.86 -4.02
N LYS A 104 -25.79 2.40 -2.90
CA LYS A 104 -25.52 1.84 -1.57
C LYS A 104 -25.99 0.39 -1.56
N LYS A 105 -25.06 -0.56 -1.76
CA LYS A 105 -25.27 -1.92 -1.28
C LYS A 105 -25.30 -1.84 0.26
N VAL A 106 -26.51 -1.78 0.79
CA VAL A 106 -26.78 -2.21 2.16
C VAL A 106 -26.33 -3.67 2.18
N PHE A 107 -25.17 -3.93 2.80
CA PHE A 107 -24.83 -5.28 3.18
C PHE A 107 -25.65 -5.58 4.43
N ASP A 108 -26.66 -6.42 4.27
CA ASP A 108 -27.34 -7.12 5.36
C ASP A 108 -26.40 -8.15 6.01
#